data_AF-A0A3M2VFK8-F1
#
_entry.id   AF-A0A3M2VFK8-F1
#
_cell.length_a   1.000
_cell.length_b   1.000
_cell.length_c   1.000
_cell.angle_alpha   90.00
_cell.angle_beta   90.00
_cell.angle_gamma   90.00
#
_symmetry.space_group_name_H-M   'P 1'
#
loop_
_entity.id
_entity.type
_entity.pdbx_description
1 polymer ?
#
loop_
_entity_poly.entity_id
_entity_poly.type
_entity_poly.pdbx_seq_one_letter_code
_entity_poly.pdbx_strand_id
1 'polypeptide(L)'
;MAQPVETPAYAGITLEPIEVKGEPLPGTSQMDIRDAIYVYPLNSGLPPVYVVFNSPYDGATTRGEHSGRMYDPEKAGGPTQNLDWTTASVTQDGIDLVKLHTGRFGASDANTIMIDRLEKILRCELVVTDTDKIFYTHELRELERYRVLGVADGVQGNVWNNAHTAALEDYRINENRDFLYTEAAQSAGDRQDHADALRGL
;
A
#
# COMPACT_ATOMS: atom_id res chain seq x y z
N MET A 1 10.12 -25.65 -28.30
CA MET A 1 11.02 -24.47 -28.25
C MET A 1 10.13 -23.26 -28.03
N ALA A 2 10.42 -22.42 -27.03
CA ALA A 2 9.65 -21.20 -26.82
C ALA A 2 9.92 -20.22 -27.98
N GLN A 3 8.89 -19.80 -28.70
CA GLN A 3 9.01 -18.73 -29.69
C GLN A 3 9.19 -17.40 -28.95
N PRO A 4 10.04 -16.48 -29.44
CA PRO A 4 10.14 -15.14 -28.89
C PRO A 4 8.79 -14.44 -28.97
N VAL A 5 8.30 -13.93 -27.86
CA VAL A 5 7.15 -13.02 -27.86
C VAL A 5 7.63 -11.68 -28.41
N GLU A 6 6.88 -11.12 -29.36
CA GLU A 6 7.19 -9.83 -29.95
C GLU A 6 7.15 -8.75 -28.84
N THR A 7 8.28 -8.08 -28.61
CA THR A 7 8.37 -7.01 -27.61
C THR A 7 7.80 -5.74 -28.23
N PRO A 8 6.71 -5.17 -27.68
CA PRO A 8 6.11 -3.97 -28.25
C PRO A 8 7.12 -2.82 -28.22
N ALA A 9 7.29 -2.16 -29.36
CA ALA A 9 8.12 -0.97 -29.44
C ALA A 9 7.48 0.17 -28.63
N TYR A 10 8.28 0.86 -27.81
CA TYR A 10 7.83 2.03 -27.06
C TYR A 10 7.42 3.14 -28.02
N ALA A 11 6.15 3.57 -27.96
CA ALA A 11 5.57 4.62 -28.81
C ALA A 11 5.24 5.90 -28.04
N GLY A 12 5.82 6.08 -26.84
CA GLY A 12 5.57 7.23 -25.98
C GLY A 12 6.39 8.47 -26.36
N ILE A 13 6.71 9.30 -25.37
CA ILE A 13 7.47 10.55 -25.57
C ILE A 13 8.90 10.26 -26.04
N THR A 14 9.52 11.19 -26.75
CA THR A 14 10.97 11.08 -27.00
C THR A 14 11.72 11.14 -25.68
N LEU A 15 12.47 10.09 -25.37
CA LEU A 15 13.34 10.03 -24.19
C LEU A 15 14.62 10.82 -24.50
N GLU A 16 14.71 12.06 -24.03
CA GLU A 16 15.94 12.84 -24.11
C GLU A 16 16.87 12.47 -22.94
N PRO A 17 18.15 12.14 -23.19
CA PRO A 17 19.11 11.92 -22.12
C PRO A 17 19.26 13.20 -21.29
N ILE A 18 18.90 13.14 -20.01
CA ILE A 18 19.28 14.18 -19.06
C ILE A 18 20.73 13.98 -18.63
N GLU A 19 21.48 15.07 -18.54
CA GLU A 19 22.84 15.04 -18.01
C GLU A 19 22.77 14.81 -16.49
N VAL A 20 23.11 13.60 -16.06
CA VAL A 20 23.13 13.24 -14.63
C VAL A 20 24.54 13.38 -14.10
N LYS A 21 24.73 14.21 -13.07
CA LYS A 21 25.99 14.32 -12.35
C LYS A 21 26.03 13.28 -11.23
N GLY A 22 26.94 12.31 -11.33
CA GLY A 22 27.12 11.31 -10.27
C GLY A 22 27.64 11.93 -8.98
N GLU A 23 27.11 11.49 -7.83
CA GLU A 23 27.66 11.80 -6.52
C GLU A 23 28.86 10.88 -6.20
N PRO A 24 29.97 11.39 -5.67
CA PRO A 24 31.10 10.57 -5.25
C PRO A 24 30.74 9.73 -4.02
N LEU A 25 31.25 8.50 -3.96
CA LEU A 25 31.08 7.64 -2.79
C LEU A 25 31.92 8.13 -1.58
N PRO A 26 31.44 7.91 -0.34
CA PRO A 26 30.14 7.30 -0.01
C PRO A 26 28.99 8.27 -0.30
N GLY A 27 27.94 7.78 -0.94
CA GLY A 27 26.75 8.59 -1.24
C GLY A 27 26.19 9.17 0.06
N THR A 28 25.83 10.45 0.03
CA THR A 28 25.35 11.19 1.20
C THR A 28 23.99 10.71 1.70
N SER A 29 23.31 9.83 0.96
CA SER A 29 21.99 9.28 1.28
C SER A 29 21.85 7.87 0.73
N GLN A 30 21.18 6.99 1.47
CA GLN A 30 20.76 5.69 0.92
C GLN A 30 19.73 5.96 -0.17
N MET A 31 20.06 5.62 -1.42
CA MET A 31 19.14 5.76 -2.54
C MET A 31 17.98 4.78 -2.34
N ASP A 32 16.77 5.29 -2.28
CA ASP A 32 15.55 4.50 -2.24
C ASP A 32 15.08 4.18 -3.67
N ILE A 33 15.88 3.39 -4.34
CA ILE A 33 15.61 2.89 -5.67
C ILE A 33 15.21 1.43 -5.56
N ARG A 34 14.12 1.05 -6.25
CA ARG A 34 13.84 -0.37 -6.48
C ARG A 34 14.69 -0.78 -7.66
N ASP A 35 15.81 -1.41 -7.37
CA ASP A 35 16.76 -1.81 -8.38
C ASP A 35 17.14 -3.28 -8.26
N ALA A 36 17.61 -3.85 -9.37
CA ALA A 36 18.16 -5.18 -9.39
C ALA A 36 19.14 -5.34 -10.55
N ILE A 37 20.07 -6.26 -10.39
CA ILE A 37 20.91 -6.75 -11.49
C ILE A 37 20.25 -8.02 -12.02
N TYR A 38 19.74 -7.95 -13.24
CA TYR A 38 19.18 -9.10 -13.93
C TYR A 38 20.28 -9.82 -14.70
N VAL A 39 20.50 -11.09 -14.36
CA VAL A 39 21.45 -11.96 -15.03
C VAL A 39 20.69 -12.89 -15.97
N TYR A 40 20.99 -12.81 -17.26
CA TYR A 40 20.37 -13.67 -18.28
C TYR A 40 20.96 -15.09 -18.24
N PRO A 41 20.27 -16.10 -18.83
CA PRO A 41 20.83 -17.44 -18.98
C PRO A 41 22.21 -17.42 -19.65
N LEU A 42 23.11 -18.31 -19.22
CA LEU A 42 24.52 -18.34 -19.66
C LEU A 42 24.67 -18.37 -21.20
N ASN A 43 23.74 -19.02 -21.90
CA ASN A 43 23.77 -19.19 -23.35
C ASN A 43 23.06 -18.06 -24.12
N SER A 44 22.62 -16.99 -23.45
CA SER A 44 21.94 -15.86 -24.09
C SER A 44 22.90 -14.90 -24.82
N GLY A 45 24.17 -14.87 -24.42
CA GLY A 45 25.16 -13.90 -24.91
C GLY A 45 24.92 -12.46 -24.41
N LEU A 46 23.95 -12.24 -23.52
CA LEU A 46 23.63 -10.92 -22.99
C LEU A 46 24.39 -10.63 -21.69
N PRO A 47 24.99 -9.43 -21.52
CA PRO A 47 25.56 -9.03 -20.24
C PRO A 47 24.45 -8.81 -19.20
N PRO A 48 24.75 -8.89 -17.89
CA PRO A 48 23.83 -8.47 -16.85
C PRO A 48 23.37 -7.02 -17.05
N VAL A 49 22.11 -6.73 -16.72
CA VAL A 49 21.54 -5.39 -16.84
C VAL A 49 21.14 -4.89 -15.46
N TYR A 50 21.55 -3.66 -15.15
CA TYR A 50 21.06 -2.94 -13.98
C TYR A 50 19.73 -2.27 -14.33
N VAL A 51 18.68 -2.59 -13.59
CA VAL A 51 17.32 -2.10 -13.82
C VAL A 51 16.89 -1.30 -12.60
N VAL A 52 16.34 -0.11 -12.83
CA VAL A 52 15.74 0.75 -11.81
C VAL A 52 14.27 0.94 -12.14
N PHE A 53 13.39 0.64 -11.20
CA PHE A 53 11.95 0.83 -11.34
C PHE A 53 11.54 2.19 -10.77
N ASN A 54 10.71 2.92 -11.52
CA ASN A 54 10.01 4.09 -10.97
C ASN A 54 8.97 3.64 -9.92
N SER A 55 8.63 4.54 -8.99
CA SER A 55 7.49 4.34 -8.09
C SER A 55 6.25 3.99 -8.92
N PRO A 56 5.46 2.96 -8.55
CA PRO A 56 4.23 2.62 -9.24
C PRO A 56 3.11 3.68 -9.01
N TYR A 57 3.33 4.63 -8.09
CA TYR A 57 2.38 5.66 -7.73
C TYR A 57 2.70 6.96 -8.46
N ASP A 58 1.92 7.24 -9.52
CA ASP A 58 2.07 8.44 -10.32
C ASP A 58 1.91 9.72 -9.48
N GLY A 59 2.78 10.70 -9.72
CA GLY A 59 2.79 11.99 -9.03
C GLY A 59 3.24 11.97 -7.56
N ALA A 60 3.72 10.85 -7.01
CA ALA A 60 4.25 10.83 -5.64
C ALA A 60 5.57 11.60 -5.54
N THR A 61 5.63 12.57 -4.62
CA THR A 61 6.78 13.50 -4.47
C THR A 61 7.53 13.34 -3.15
N THR A 62 6.94 12.65 -2.18
CA THR A 62 7.43 12.64 -0.80
C THR A 62 7.43 11.22 -0.26
N ARG A 63 8.49 10.86 0.43
CA ARG A 63 8.60 9.62 1.20
C ARG A 63 8.05 9.85 2.60
N GLY A 64 7.08 9.04 3.02
CA GLY A 64 6.60 9.01 4.40
C GLY A 64 7.74 8.69 5.37
N GLU A 65 7.79 9.40 6.50
CA GLU A 65 8.83 9.25 7.51
C GLU A 65 8.75 7.89 8.18
N HIS A 66 7.52 7.44 8.48
CA HIS A 66 7.27 6.23 9.25
C HIS A 66 6.99 5.01 8.35
N SER A 67 6.08 5.16 7.38
CA SER A 67 5.70 4.10 6.45
C SER A 67 6.80 3.79 5.43
N GLY A 68 7.62 4.78 5.08
CA GLY A 68 8.58 4.69 3.99
C GLY A 68 7.93 4.60 2.61
N ARG A 69 6.62 4.86 2.49
CA ARG A 69 5.91 4.82 1.20
C ARG A 69 6.01 6.17 0.49
N MET A 70 6.12 6.14 -0.83
CA MET A 70 6.04 7.35 -1.65
C MET A 70 4.58 7.78 -1.80
N TYR A 71 4.28 9.05 -1.55
CA TYR A 71 2.97 9.67 -1.74
C TYR A 71 3.07 11.16 -2.10
N ASP A 72 1.93 11.76 -2.46
CA ASP A 72 1.77 13.21 -2.67
C ASP A 72 0.98 13.82 -1.49
N PRO A 73 1.63 14.56 -0.57
CA PRO A 73 0.98 15.15 0.60
C PRO A 73 -0.15 16.13 0.25
N GLU A 74 -0.05 16.83 -0.88
CA GLU A 74 -1.06 17.79 -1.34
C GLU A 74 -2.33 17.09 -1.85
N LYS A 75 -2.25 15.78 -2.15
CA LYS A 75 -3.37 14.96 -2.60
C LYS A 75 -3.79 13.89 -1.59
N ALA A 76 -3.42 14.06 -0.32
CA ALA A 76 -3.63 13.08 0.73
C ALA A 76 -4.87 13.33 1.61
N GLY A 77 -5.70 14.34 1.28
CA GLY A 77 -6.88 14.70 2.08
C GLY A 77 -6.54 15.47 3.36
N GLY A 78 -5.53 16.35 3.28
CA GLY A 78 -5.06 17.21 4.36
C GLY A 78 -3.71 16.77 4.95
N PRO A 79 -3.11 17.61 5.81
CA PRO A 79 -1.80 17.33 6.40
C PRO A 79 -1.84 16.06 7.28
N THR A 80 -0.67 15.44 7.46
CA THR A 80 -0.48 14.38 8.45
C THR A 80 -0.51 14.97 9.86
N GLN A 81 -0.94 14.15 10.82
CA GLN A 81 -1.03 14.47 12.24
C GLN A 81 -0.17 13.50 13.04
N ASN A 82 -0.06 13.75 14.34
CA ASN A 82 0.58 12.84 15.28
C ASN A 82 -0.50 12.27 16.20
N LEU A 83 -1.13 11.19 15.76
CA LEU A 83 -2.22 10.52 16.45
C LEU A 83 -1.73 9.28 17.20
N ASP A 84 -2.55 8.84 18.15
CA ASP A 84 -2.29 7.67 18.99
C ASP A 84 -3.42 6.65 18.82
N TRP A 85 -3.10 5.49 18.25
CA TRP A 85 -4.04 4.40 18.06
C TRP A 85 -4.24 3.57 19.34
N THR A 86 -3.32 3.65 20.31
CA THR A 86 -3.32 2.77 21.50
C THR A 86 -4.52 3.02 22.41
N THR A 87 -5.07 4.23 22.38
CA THR A 87 -6.25 4.65 23.17
C THR A 87 -7.58 4.34 22.49
N ALA A 88 -7.57 3.78 21.27
CA ALA A 88 -8.79 3.52 20.51
C ALA A 88 -9.69 2.49 21.20
N SER A 89 -11.00 2.75 21.14
CA SER A 89 -12.05 1.84 21.58
C SER A 89 -12.95 1.52 20.40
N VAL A 90 -13.23 0.23 20.19
CA VAL A 90 -14.10 -0.24 19.12
C VAL A 90 -15.55 0.09 19.46
N THR A 91 -16.29 0.67 18.51
CA THR A 91 -17.70 1.04 18.65
C THR A 91 -18.49 0.49 17.46
N GLN A 92 -19.82 0.37 17.61
CA GLN A 92 -20.68 -0.05 16.51
C GLN A 92 -20.56 0.89 15.31
N ASP A 93 -20.68 2.21 15.54
CA ASP A 93 -20.56 3.22 14.48
C ASP A 93 -19.22 3.15 13.76
N GLY A 94 -18.13 2.92 14.50
CA GLY A 94 -16.80 2.75 13.91
C GLY A 94 -16.69 1.48 13.06
N ILE A 95 -17.25 0.35 13.51
CA ILE A 95 -17.28 -0.87 12.70
C ILE A 95 -18.06 -0.64 11.39
N ASP A 96 -19.18 0.08 11.46
CA ASP A 96 -20.00 0.37 10.29
C ASP A 96 -19.25 1.27 9.29
N LEU A 97 -18.45 2.22 9.78
CA LEU A 97 -17.56 3.03 8.94
C LEU A 97 -16.40 2.22 8.36
N VAL A 98 -15.81 1.30 9.12
CA VAL A 98 -14.77 0.37 8.61
C VAL A 98 -15.33 -0.49 7.47
N LYS A 99 -16.55 -1.05 7.64
CA LYS A 99 -17.24 -1.81 6.58
C LYS A 99 -17.50 -0.95 5.34
N LEU A 100 -17.94 0.29 5.54
CA LEU A 100 -18.20 1.23 4.45
C LEU A 100 -16.93 1.57 3.66
N HIS A 101 -15.81 1.78 4.36
CA HIS A 101 -14.53 2.09 3.77
C HIS A 101 -13.96 0.88 3.02
N THR A 102 -13.76 -0.24 3.71
CA THR A 102 -13.17 -1.46 3.15
C THR A 102 -14.00 -2.06 2.01
N GLY A 103 -15.34 -1.95 2.08
CA GLY A 103 -16.25 -2.45 1.05
C GLY A 103 -16.09 -1.81 -0.33
N ARG A 104 -15.44 -0.63 -0.43
CA ARG A 104 -15.20 0.02 -1.73
C ARG A 104 -14.21 -0.73 -2.63
N PHE A 105 -13.39 -1.62 -2.06
CA PHE A 105 -12.31 -2.32 -2.76
C PHE A 105 -12.73 -3.73 -3.25
N GLY A 106 -14.00 -4.08 -3.09
CA GLY A 106 -14.50 -5.42 -3.38
C GLY A 106 -14.37 -6.38 -2.20
N ALA A 107 -14.73 -7.63 -2.42
CA ALA A 107 -14.69 -8.66 -1.38
C ALA A 107 -13.24 -9.02 -1.04
N SER A 108 -12.92 -9.01 0.26
CA SER A 108 -11.61 -9.41 0.79
C SER A 108 -11.80 -10.32 2.00
N ASP A 109 -11.21 -11.51 1.94
CA ASP A 109 -11.22 -12.48 3.04
C ASP A 109 -10.46 -11.94 4.25
N ALA A 110 -9.37 -11.19 4.02
CA ALA A 110 -8.61 -10.54 5.07
C ALA A 110 -9.44 -9.48 5.81
N ASN A 111 -10.13 -8.60 5.06
CA ASN A 111 -11.04 -7.60 5.65
C ASN A 111 -12.19 -8.26 6.40
N THR A 112 -12.75 -9.34 5.84
CA THR A 112 -13.85 -10.09 6.48
C THR A 112 -13.43 -10.61 7.85
N ILE A 113 -12.23 -11.18 7.98
CA ILE A 113 -11.72 -11.66 9.26
C ILE A 113 -11.47 -10.51 10.24
N MET A 114 -10.87 -9.42 9.80
CA MET A 114 -10.63 -8.28 10.70
C MET A 114 -11.94 -7.65 11.20
N ILE A 115 -12.95 -7.52 10.34
CA ILE A 115 -14.28 -7.02 10.71
C ILE A 115 -14.96 -7.96 11.72
N ASP A 116 -14.94 -9.28 11.50
CA ASP A 116 -15.48 -10.26 12.45
C ASP A 116 -14.79 -10.17 13.82
N ARG A 117 -13.46 -9.94 13.84
CA ARG A 117 -12.72 -9.70 15.08
C ARG A 117 -13.20 -8.45 15.80
N LEU A 118 -13.37 -7.33 15.10
CA LEU A 118 -13.90 -6.09 15.69
C LEU A 118 -15.29 -6.30 16.30
N GLU A 119 -16.17 -7.04 15.63
CA GLU A 119 -17.50 -7.37 16.15
C GLU A 119 -17.45 -8.25 17.41
N LYS A 120 -16.55 -9.24 17.45
CA LYS A 120 -16.32 -10.08 18.64
C LYS A 120 -15.75 -9.27 19.80
N ILE A 121 -14.84 -8.31 19.52
CA ILE A 121 -14.30 -7.39 20.52
C ILE A 121 -15.42 -6.51 21.09
N LEU A 122 -16.30 -5.98 20.24
CA LEU A 122 -17.45 -5.18 20.68
C LEU A 122 -18.40 -5.97 21.60
N ARG A 123 -18.57 -7.28 21.35
CA ARG A 123 -19.35 -8.19 22.20
C ARG A 123 -18.59 -8.74 23.41
N CYS A 124 -17.36 -8.30 23.65
CA CYS A 124 -16.46 -8.80 24.69
C CYS A 124 -16.17 -10.32 24.58
N GLU A 125 -16.30 -10.90 23.40
CA GLU A 125 -16.01 -12.31 23.10
C GLU A 125 -14.53 -12.53 22.77
N LEU A 126 -13.81 -11.45 22.42
CA LEU A 126 -12.40 -11.47 22.05
C LEU A 126 -11.66 -10.31 22.73
N VAL A 127 -10.47 -10.59 23.26
CA VAL A 127 -9.58 -9.54 23.78
C VAL A 127 -8.96 -8.79 22.60
N VAL A 128 -9.10 -7.46 22.61
CA VAL A 128 -8.51 -6.57 21.61
C VAL A 128 -6.98 -6.67 21.60
N THR A 129 -6.39 -6.75 20.42
CA THR A 129 -4.93 -6.68 20.22
C THR A 129 -4.53 -5.35 19.59
N ASP A 130 -3.22 -5.09 19.53
CA ASP A 130 -2.69 -3.91 18.85
C ASP A 130 -3.04 -3.91 17.37
N THR A 131 -2.94 -5.06 16.69
CA THR A 131 -3.35 -5.21 15.28
C THR A 131 -4.82 -4.83 15.05
N ASP A 132 -5.72 -5.18 15.96
CA ASP A 132 -7.14 -4.81 15.83
C ASP A 132 -7.34 -3.29 15.93
N LYS A 133 -6.61 -2.62 16.84
CA LYS A 133 -6.67 -1.15 17.00
C LYS A 133 -6.01 -0.43 15.83
N ILE A 134 -4.86 -0.91 15.37
CA ILE A 134 -4.13 -0.37 14.22
C ILE A 134 -5.02 -0.43 12.99
N PHE A 135 -5.59 -1.60 12.68
CA PHE A 135 -6.55 -1.76 11.58
C PHE A 135 -7.74 -0.79 11.74
N TYR A 136 -8.43 -0.85 12.87
CA TYR A 136 -9.62 -0.03 13.12
C TYR A 136 -9.37 1.47 12.94
N THR A 137 -8.28 1.97 13.52
CA THR A 137 -7.94 3.41 13.45
C THR A 137 -7.46 3.83 12.07
N HIS A 138 -6.66 2.99 11.41
CA HIS A 138 -6.18 3.23 10.04
C HIS A 138 -7.35 3.34 9.05
N GLU A 139 -8.25 2.36 9.02
CA GLU A 139 -9.38 2.35 8.07
C GLU A 139 -10.31 3.55 8.27
N LEU A 140 -10.57 3.95 9.52
CA LEU A 140 -11.36 5.14 9.83
C LEU A 140 -10.67 6.43 9.35
N ARG A 141 -9.37 6.54 9.59
CA ARG A 141 -8.62 7.75 9.22
C ARG A 141 -8.45 7.88 7.71
N GLU A 142 -8.26 6.76 7.01
CA GLU A 142 -8.24 6.75 5.55
C GLU A 142 -9.61 7.15 4.98
N LEU A 143 -10.72 6.67 5.55
CA LEU A 143 -12.06 7.10 5.15
C LEU A 143 -12.27 8.62 5.28
N GLU A 144 -11.83 9.22 6.38
CA GLU A 144 -11.89 10.67 6.57
C GLU A 144 -11.15 11.42 5.46
N ARG A 145 -9.95 10.95 5.11
CA ARG A 145 -9.14 11.54 4.03
C ARG A 145 -9.84 11.46 2.68
N TYR A 146 -10.49 10.33 2.38
CA TYR A 146 -11.30 10.19 1.16
C TYR A 146 -12.45 11.20 1.11
N ARG A 147 -13.14 11.39 2.23
CA ARG A 147 -14.23 12.37 2.31
C ARG A 147 -13.73 13.80 2.12
N VAL A 148 -12.58 14.14 2.69
CA VAL A 148 -11.92 15.45 2.46
C VAL A 148 -11.54 15.64 0.99
N LEU A 149 -11.12 14.57 0.31
CA LEU A 149 -10.83 14.59 -1.13
C LEU A 149 -12.09 14.61 -2.01
N GLY A 150 -13.29 14.61 -1.43
CA GLY A 150 -14.56 14.64 -2.15
C GLY A 150 -14.92 13.32 -2.82
N VAL A 151 -14.28 12.21 -2.44
CA VAL A 151 -14.65 10.87 -2.93
C VAL A 151 -15.90 10.43 -2.18
N ALA A 152 -16.95 10.09 -2.92
CA ALA A 152 -18.20 9.59 -2.35
C ALA A 152 -17.98 8.24 -1.64
N ASP A 153 -18.72 8.02 -0.56
CA ASP A 153 -18.66 6.77 0.19
C ASP A 153 -19.01 5.58 -0.72
N GLY A 154 -18.29 4.45 -0.55
CA GLY A 154 -18.41 3.25 -1.38
C GLY A 154 -17.75 3.33 -2.76
N VAL A 155 -17.25 4.50 -3.19
CA VAL A 155 -16.52 4.65 -4.45
C VAL A 155 -15.03 4.42 -4.21
N GLN A 156 -14.40 3.58 -5.04
CA GLN A 156 -12.97 3.26 -4.91
C GLN A 156 -12.07 4.49 -5.08
N GLY A 157 -12.39 5.38 -6.05
CA GLY A 157 -11.59 6.56 -6.36
C GLY A 157 -10.17 6.23 -6.89
N ASN A 158 -9.43 7.26 -7.29
CA ASN A 158 -8.01 7.14 -7.66
C ASN A 158 -7.13 7.96 -6.70
N VAL A 159 -7.36 7.76 -5.40
CA VAL A 159 -6.67 8.50 -4.32
C VAL A 159 -6.01 7.59 -3.29
N TRP A 160 -6.19 6.27 -3.45
CA TRP A 160 -5.82 5.27 -2.45
C TRP A 160 -4.40 5.45 -1.92
N ASN A 161 -3.38 5.48 -2.78
CA ASN A 161 -2.01 5.50 -2.28
C ASN A 161 -1.71 6.73 -1.40
N ASN A 162 -2.21 7.91 -1.77
CA ASN A 162 -1.95 9.14 -1.02
C ASN A 162 -2.73 9.17 0.29
N ALA A 163 -4.01 8.79 0.27
CA ALA A 163 -4.83 8.72 1.47
C ALA A 163 -4.35 7.63 2.43
N HIS A 164 -4.07 6.43 1.92
CA HIS A 164 -3.54 5.28 2.67
C HIS A 164 -2.22 5.64 3.34
N THR A 165 -1.27 6.16 2.56
CA THR A 165 0.05 6.49 3.09
C THR A 165 -0.02 7.57 4.16
N ALA A 166 -0.81 8.62 3.96
CA ALA A 166 -0.97 9.65 4.99
C ALA A 166 -1.72 9.17 6.24
N ALA A 167 -2.63 8.19 6.13
CA ALA A 167 -3.24 7.55 7.29
C ALA A 167 -2.23 6.71 8.09
N LEU A 168 -1.30 6.02 7.41
CA LEU A 168 -0.19 5.34 8.08
C LEU A 168 0.71 6.33 8.82
N GLU A 169 1.05 7.45 8.17
CA GLU A 169 1.87 8.51 8.78
C GLU A 169 1.18 9.13 10.00
N ASP A 170 -0.14 9.31 9.98
CA ASP A 170 -0.90 9.86 11.11
C ASP A 170 -0.66 9.08 12.41
N TYR A 171 -0.47 7.76 12.30
CA TYR A 171 -0.31 6.83 13.42
C TYR A 171 1.11 6.26 13.54
N ARG A 172 2.05 6.74 12.72
CA ARG A 172 3.44 6.24 12.62
C ARG A 172 3.56 4.75 12.31
N ILE A 173 2.63 4.22 11.51
CA ILE A 173 2.56 2.79 11.18
C ILE A 173 3.54 2.50 10.05
N ASN A 174 4.39 1.48 10.23
CA ASN A 174 5.18 0.89 9.15
C ASN A 174 4.67 -0.52 8.84
N GLU A 175 4.02 -0.71 7.70
CA GLU A 175 3.40 -2.01 7.34
C GLU A 175 4.39 -3.20 7.25
N ASN A 176 5.70 -2.97 7.24
CA ASN A 176 6.71 -4.03 7.32
C ASN A 176 7.00 -4.49 8.76
N ARG A 177 6.50 -3.77 9.77
CA ARG A 177 6.74 -3.99 11.20
C ARG A 177 5.44 -4.05 12.00
N ASP A 178 4.50 -3.18 11.65
CA ASP A 178 3.19 -2.99 12.25
C ASP A 178 2.13 -3.54 11.30
N PHE A 179 1.62 -4.73 11.60
CA PHE A 179 0.68 -5.41 10.71
C PHE A 179 -0.72 -4.80 10.83
N LEU A 180 -1.31 -4.42 9.68
CA LEU A 180 -2.74 -4.06 9.58
C LEU A 180 -3.64 -5.30 9.70
N TYR A 181 -3.12 -6.49 9.43
CA TYR A 181 -3.88 -7.74 9.44
C TYR A 181 -3.28 -8.71 10.45
N THR A 182 -4.14 -9.46 11.15
CA THR A 182 -3.67 -10.63 11.89
C THR A 182 -3.16 -11.70 10.93
N GLU A 183 -2.30 -12.60 11.42
CA GLU A 183 -1.78 -13.72 10.62
C GLU A 183 -2.90 -14.53 9.96
N ALA A 184 -4.00 -14.77 10.67
CA ALA A 184 -5.17 -15.47 10.13
C ALA A 184 -5.82 -14.69 8.97
N ALA A 185 -5.95 -13.37 9.10
CA ALA A 185 -6.49 -12.50 8.06
C ALA A 185 -5.56 -12.44 6.83
N GLN A 186 -4.25 -12.25 7.05
CA GLN A 186 -3.25 -12.23 5.99
C GLN A 186 -3.23 -13.56 5.23
N SER A 187 -3.18 -14.68 5.95
CA SER A 187 -3.21 -16.02 5.33
C SER A 187 -4.48 -16.27 4.52
N ALA A 188 -5.63 -15.69 4.91
CA ALA A 188 -6.86 -15.80 4.13
C ALA A 188 -6.81 -14.93 2.87
N GLY A 189 -6.31 -13.70 2.98
CA GLY A 189 -6.07 -12.83 1.82
C GLY A 189 -5.13 -13.48 0.81
N ASP A 190 -3.99 -14.02 1.25
CA ASP A 190 -3.02 -14.70 0.38
C ASP A 190 -3.66 -15.89 -0.37
N ARG A 191 -4.53 -16.66 0.31
CA ARG A 191 -5.28 -17.76 -0.33
C ARG A 191 -6.28 -17.25 -1.36
N GLN A 192 -6.97 -16.15 -1.06
CA GLN A 192 -7.91 -15.52 -1.99
C GLN A 192 -7.17 -15.03 -3.24
N ASP A 193 -6.10 -14.25 -3.07
CA ASP A 193 -5.28 -13.71 -4.16
C ASP A 193 -4.72 -14.83 -5.05
N HIS A 194 -4.20 -15.90 -4.44
CA HIS A 194 -3.72 -17.06 -5.18
C HIS A 194 -4.85 -17.75 -5.96
N ALA A 195 -6.04 -17.91 -5.36
CA ALA A 195 -7.18 -18.51 -6.04
C ALA A 195 -7.67 -17.65 -7.22
N ASP A 196 -7.72 -16.33 -7.05
CA ASP A 196 -8.14 -15.39 -8.09
C ASP A 196 -7.12 -15.31 -9.23
N ALA A 197 -5.82 -15.35 -8.93
CA ALA A 197 -4.77 -15.44 -9.94
C ALA A 197 -4.89 -16.71 -10.79
N LEU A 198 -5.24 -17.85 -10.19
CA LEU A 198 -5.47 -19.10 -10.91
C LEU A 198 -6.75 -19.09 -11.76
N ARG A 199 -7.77 -18.31 -11.39
CA ARG A 199 -9.01 -18.15 -12.18
C ARG A 199 -8.83 -17.24 -13.39
N GLY A 200 -7.83 -16.37 -13.36
CA GLY A 200 -7.47 -15.47 -14.47
C GLY A 200 -6.56 -16.12 -15.54
N LEU A 201 -6.12 -17.36 -15.34
CA LEU A 201 -5.35 -18.18 -16.28
C LEU A 201 -6.26 -19.13 -17.06
#